data_AF-A0A428XDD5-F1
#
_entry.id   AF-A0A428XDD5-F1
#
_cell.length_a   1.000
_cell.length_b   1.000
_cell.length_c   1.000
_cell.angle_alpha   90.00
_cell.angle_beta   90.00
_cell.angle_gamma   90.00
#
_symmetry.space_group_name_H-M   'P 1'
#
loop_
_entity.id
_entity.type
_entity.pdbx_description
1 polymer ?
#
loop_
_entity_poly.entity_id
_entity_poly.type
_entity_poly.pdbx_seq_one_letter_code
_entity_poly.pdbx_strand_id
1 'polypeptide(L)'
;MQEPTVITSARDGDLLVLGRVLDEDPAAVNARGWMGETPLHAAAAAGSAGAVRMLLEAGADARVRRDNGDTPLHRAATGEIAELLFRAGRDVTADQHNEFRQTPLHCAQDREVTAVLLRCGASLSARDHRGGTPLHHAGAAKARVLLDAGADIEARDDQGQTPLHRAVWDGDTELVALLLAESADPVVRDHGGSSPIHLARSRGPQEIRTLLAAAGGSLAEPTSPTIIAGSAQSALHMGRDGRVAYSVAGHATLVRWRLDRPSRPEVIVPTEHAAIHDLAVHPRRRLIAVAPVDALAELRDDDLTDPEPLRGLEDVTALAFSPDGRWLAAAGHPERVVLFDPDTRQITADAEAGERTNCVNFSPDGSLLATTCSFQGGAHVRIDRVTAHGGLELVTEIERPARDTIPAAVFTPDSRYLVIWETSAIDNERRAPGWRGDVLLTDTDGNVIWQRAIDAETTGMRAPLAAVGAPMGWFTKPCITPDGEMIALGFDGTVVLLSTNDGNPLAVLPVDGTANAAAADPVTGALVVATDQGLREIEVKTNLSRRP
;
A
#
# COMPACT_ATOMS: atom_id res chain seq x y z
N MET A 1 3.18 -48.59 4.30
CA MET A 1 2.10 -47.59 4.35
C MET A 1 1.83 -47.33 5.82
N GLN A 2 1.85 -46.08 6.28
CA GLN A 2 1.42 -45.73 7.63
C GLN A 2 -0.06 -46.13 7.80
N GLU A 3 -0.45 -46.61 8.97
CA GLU A 3 -1.86 -46.87 9.27
C GLU A 3 -2.67 -45.57 9.15
N PRO A 4 -3.88 -45.62 8.56
CA PRO A 4 -4.71 -44.43 8.39
C PRO A 4 -5.10 -43.86 9.75
N THR A 5 -4.68 -42.63 10.02
CA THR A 5 -5.09 -41.87 11.21
C THR A 5 -6.59 -41.57 11.20
N VAL A 6 -7.17 -41.26 12.36
CA VAL A 6 -8.55 -40.77 12.48
C VAL A 6 -8.83 -39.56 11.58
N ILE A 7 -7.85 -38.66 11.42
CA ILE A 7 -7.98 -37.45 10.57
C ILE A 7 -8.01 -37.82 9.09
N THR A 8 -7.12 -38.72 8.63
CA THR A 8 -7.11 -39.16 7.23
C THR A 8 -8.37 -39.94 6.89
N SER A 9 -8.83 -40.82 7.79
CA SER A 9 -10.07 -41.59 7.58
C SER A 9 -11.30 -40.68 7.51
N ALA A 10 -11.34 -39.63 8.34
CA ALA A 10 -12.37 -38.59 8.30
C ALA A 10 -12.33 -37.77 6.99
N ARG A 11 -11.13 -37.41 6.53
CA ARG A 11 -10.91 -36.68 5.28
C ARG A 11 -11.33 -37.50 4.06
N ASP A 12 -10.94 -38.77 4.01
CA ASP A 12 -11.22 -39.66 2.88
C ASP A 12 -12.70 -40.13 2.89
N GLY A 13 -13.40 -39.92 4.01
CA GLY A 13 -14.79 -40.34 4.18
C GLY A 13 -14.95 -41.85 4.33
N ASP A 14 -13.90 -42.57 4.72
CA ASP A 14 -13.98 -44.01 5.00
C ASP A 14 -14.64 -44.25 6.35
N LEU A 15 -15.98 -44.34 6.33
CA LEU A 15 -16.80 -44.48 7.54
C LEU A 15 -16.51 -45.79 8.30
N LEU A 16 -16.07 -46.84 7.61
CA LEU A 16 -15.75 -48.13 8.24
C LEU A 16 -14.46 -48.04 9.05
N VAL A 17 -13.41 -47.44 8.46
CA VAL A 17 -12.14 -47.23 9.14
C VAL A 17 -12.29 -46.17 10.24
N LEU A 18 -13.00 -45.07 9.95
CA LEU A 18 -13.26 -44.02 10.92
C LEU A 18 -14.00 -44.56 12.16
N GLY A 19 -15.08 -45.33 11.95
CA GLY A 19 -15.83 -45.95 13.04
C GLY A 19 -14.96 -46.89 13.87
N ARG A 20 -14.17 -47.76 13.22
CA ARG A 20 -13.25 -48.66 13.92
C ARG A 20 -12.23 -47.91 14.77
N VAL A 21 -11.62 -46.85 14.24
CA VAL A 21 -10.62 -46.06 14.97
C VAL A 21 -11.25 -45.36 16.18
N LEU A 22 -12.48 -44.86 16.06
CA LEU A 22 -13.20 -44.24 17.17
C LEU A 22 -13.68 -45.25 18.23
N ASP A 23 -14.04 -46.47 17.82
CA ASP A 23 -14.38 -47.56 18.74
C ASP A 23 -13.15 -48.05 19.53
N GLU A 24 -11.98 -48.10 18.89
CA GLU A 24 -10.71 -48.48 19.52
C GLU A 24 -10.15 -47.37 20.44
N ASP A 25 -10.25 -46.11 20.02
CA ASP A 25 -9.83 -44.93 20.80
C ASP A 25 -10.86 -43.79 20.68
N PRO A 26 -11.84 -43.70 21.61
CA PRO A 26 -12.81 -42.63 21.63
C PRO A 26 -12.20 -41.22 21.78
N ALA A 27 -10.99 -41.09 22.33
CA ALA A 27 -10.32 -39.78 22.45
C ALA A 27 -9.81 -39.25 21.10
N ALA A 28 -9.65 -40.13 20.11
CA ALA A 28 -9.21 -39.78 18.76
C ALA A 28 -10.19 -38.83 18.04
N VAL A 29 -11.45 -38.74 18.48
CA VAL A 29 -12.44 -37.77 17.98
C VAL A 29 -11.95 -36.32 18.05
N ASN A 30 -11.10 -36.02 19.04
CA ASN A 30 -10.50 -34.70 19.29
C ASN A 30 -9.01 -34.64 18.94
N ALA A 31 -8.50 -35.59 18.15
CA ALA A 31 -7.12 -35.60 17.69
C ALA A 31 -6.76 -34.28 16.97
N ARG A 32 -5.52 -33.83 17.13
CA ARG A 32 -4.99 -32.64 16.46
C ARG A 32 -3.86 -33.01 15.52
N GLY A 33 -4.04 -32.67 14.25
CA GLY A 33 -3.05 -32.82 13.20
C GLY A 33 -2.27 -31.53 12.96
N TRP A 34 -1.72 -31.41 11.76
CA TRP A 34 -1.02 -30.22 11.30
C TRP A 34 -1.91 -28.97 11.39
N MET A 35 -1.35 -27.86 11.88
CA MET A 35 -2.07 -26.59 12.12
C MET A 35 -3.28 -26.71 13.07
N GLY A 36 -3.26 -27.68 14.00
CA GLY A 36 -4.36 -27.88 14.94
C GLY A 36 -5.65 -28.43 14.32
N GLU A 37 -5.59 -28.94 13.08
CA GLU A 37 -6.74 -29.51 12.37
C GLU A 37 -7.28 -30.76 13.09
N THR A 38 -8.60 -30.83 13.28
CA THR A 38 -9.29 -31.99 13.89
C THR A 38 -9.94 -32.89 12.82
N PRO A 39 -10.32 -34.14 13.16
CA PRO A 39 -11.08 -34.99 12.23
C PRO A 39 -12.34 -34.29 11.69
N LEU A 40 -13.02 -33.52 12.54
CA LEU A 40 -14.23 -32.79 12.17
C LEU A 40 -13.96 -31.67 11.15
N HIS A 41 -12.85 -30.95 11.28
CA HIS A 41 -12.40 -30.00 10.26
C HIS A 41 -12.11 -30.69 8.93
N ALA A 42 -11.38 -31.81 8.98
CA ALA A 42 -10.98 -32.54 7.78
C ALA A 42 -12.18 -33.12 7.03
N ALA A 43 -13.14 -33.72 7.75
CA ALA A 43 -14.39 -34.22 7.17
C ALA A 43 -15.26 -33.08 6.58
N ALA A 44 -15.36 -31.95 7.29
CA ALA A 44 -16.12 -30.79 6.83
C ALA A 44 -15.55 -30.21 5.53
N ALA A 45 -14.21 -30.06 5.48
CA ALA A 45 -13.48 -29.56 4.31
C ALA A 45 -13.51 -30.51 3.11
N ALA A 46 -13.54 -31.82 3.35
CA ALA A 46 -13.58 -32.84 2.30
C ALA A 46 -14.99 -33.10 1.76
N GLY A 47 -16.04 -32.51 2.36
CA GLY A 47 -17.41 -32.74 1.93
C GLY A 47 -18.02 -34.06 2.41
N SER A 48 -17.42 -34.73 3.40
CA SER A 48 -17.93 -36.01 3.91
C SER A 48 -18.98 -35.84 5.00
N ALA A 49 -20.24 -35.63 4.61
CA ALA A 49 -21.35 -35.45 5.55
C ALA A 49 -21.57 -36.67 6.48
N GLY A 50 -21.27 -37.88 5.99
CA GLY A 50 -21.31 -39.10 6.80
C GLY A 50 -20.27 -39.10 7.93
N ALA A 51 -19.03 -38.69 7.62
CA ALA A 51 -17.97 -38.60 8.63
C ALA A 51 -18.26 -37.47 9.63
N VAL A 52 -18.79 -36.34 9.16
CA VAL A 52 -19.24 -35.24 10.02
C VAL A 52 -20.31 -35.72 11.02
N ARG A 53 -21.35 -36.43 10.57
CA ARG A 53 -22.37 -37.01 11.46
C ARG A 53 -21.75 -37.93 12.51
N MET A 54 -20.93 -38.89 12.07
CA MET A 54 -20.29 -39.86 12.96
C MET A 54 -19.43 -39.18 14.03
N LEU A 55 -18.65 -38.17 13.64
CA LEU A 55 -17.80 -37.42 14.57
C LEU A 55 -18.62 -36.59 15.57
N LEU A 56 -19.70 -35.94 15.12
CA LEU A 56 -20.60 -35.19 16.00
C LEU A 56 -21.32 -36.12 16.99
N GLU A 57 -21.79 -37.29 16.54
CA GLU A 57 -22.39 -38.33 17.40
C GLU A 57 -21.39 -38.89 18.41
N ALA A 58 -20.12 -39.00 18.03
CA ALA A 58 -19.01 -39.37 18.92
C ALA A 58 -18.56 -38.23 19.87
N GLY A 59 -19.22 -37.06 19.83
CA GLY A 59 -18.97 -35.95 20.76
C GLY A 59 -17.87 -34.97 20.33
N ALA A 60 -17.55 -34.88 19.03
CA ALA A 60 -16.65 -33.85 18.51
C ALA A 60 -17.19 -32.44 18.81
N ASP A 61 -16.32 -31.54 19.28
CA ASP A 61 -16.69 -30.14 19.51
C ASP A 61 -16.73 -29.35 18.18
N ALA A 62 -17.93 -28.92 17.78
CA ALA A 62 -18.16 -28.10 16.59
C ALA A 62 -17.60 -26.66 16.68
N ARG A 63 -17.09 -26.23 17.84
CA ARG A 63 -16.46 -24.92 18.06
C ARG A 63 -14.94 -24.97 18.13
N VAL A 64 -14.36 -26.16 18.03
CA VAL A 64 -12.91 -26.32 18.13
C VAL A 64 -12.25 -25.46 17.07
N ARG A 65 -11.23 -24.71 17.50
CA ARG A 65 -10.43 -23.87 16.61
C ARG A 65 -9.14 -24.58 16.23
N ARG A 66 -8.79 -24.49 14.95
CA ARG A 66 -7.43 -24.76 14.45
C ARG A 66 -6.58 -23.49 14.57
N ASP A 67 -5.31 -23.56 14.17
CA ASP A 67 -4.32 -22.52 14.52
C ASP A 67 -4.59 -21.14 13.92
N ASN A 68 -5.37 -21.02 12.84
CA ASN A 68 -5.81 -19.73 12.27
C ASN A 68 -7.17 -19.25 12.82
N GLY A 69 -7.69 -19.92 13.84
CA GLY A 69 -8.98 -19.63 14.47
C GLY A 69 -10.21 -20.16 13.73
N ASP A 70 -10.05 -20.81 12.57
CA ASP A 70 -11.18 -21.44 11.86
C ASP A 70 -11.83 -22.51 12.74
N THR A 71 -13.16 -22.56 12.66
CA THR A 71 -13.98 -23.65 13.21
C THR A 71 -14.35 -24.63 12.10
N PRO A 72 -14.87 -25.83 12.39
CA PRO A 72 -15.36 -26.73 11.35
C PRO A 72 -16.38 -26.07 10.41
N LEU A 73 -17.21 -25.15 10.92
CA LEU A 73 -18.20 -24.42 10.12
C LEU A 73 -17.56 -23.49 9.08
N HIS A 74 -16.39 -22.88 9.37
CA HIS A 74 -15.63 -22.10 8.38
C HIS A 74 -15.14 -22.97 7.22
N ARG A 75 -14.99 -24.28 7.45
CA ARG A 75 -14.45 -25.25 6.49
C ARG A 75 -15.55 -26.08 5.81
N ALA A 76 -16.83 -25.79 6.04
CA ALA A 76 -17.93 -26.55 5.47
C ALA A 76 -17.92 -26.49 3.93
N ALA A 77 -17.71 -27.63 3.29
CA ALA A 77 -17.69 -27.73 1.82
C ALA A 77 -19.09 -27.81 1.20
N THR A 78 -20.11 -28.25 1.95
CA THR A 78 -21.48 -28.43 1.43
C THR A 78 -22.52 -27.82 2.34
N GLY A 79 -23.69 -27.50 1.79
CA GLY A 79 -24.80 -26.96 2.56
C GLY A 79 -25.27 -27.91 3.67
N GLU A 80 -25.31 -29.22 3.40
CA GLU A 80 -25.65 -30.25 4.39
C GLU A 80 -24.68 -30.21 5.58
N ILE A 81 -23.37 -30.11 5.32
CA ILE A 81 -22.35 -30.04 6.37
C ILE A 81 -22.49 -28.76 7.19
N ALA A 82 -22.69 -27.62 6.53
CA ALA A 82 -22.92 -26.35 7.23
C ALA A 82 -24.13 -26.44 8.17
N GLU A 83 -25.22 -27.07 7.72
CA GLU A 83 -26.44 -27.27 8.49
C GLU A 83 -26.24 -28.23 9.68
N LEU A 84 -25.51 -29.34 9.47
CA LEU A 84 -25.15 -30.28 10.52
C LEU A 84 -24.30 -29.61 11.62
N LEU A 85 -23.25 -28.89 11.22
CA LEU A 85 -22.33 -28.22 12.13
C LEU A 85 -23.01 -27.09 12.91
N PHE A 86 -23.90 -26.33 12.25
CA PHE A 86 -24.67 -25.29 12.92
C PHE A 86 -25.63 -25.88 13.97
N ARG A 87 -26.26 -27.02 13.68
CA ARG A 87 -27.18 -27.69 14.63
C ARG A 87 -26.49 -28.48 15.73
N ALA A 88 -25.18 -28.74 15.60
CA ALA A 88 -24.43 -29.59 16.52
C ALA A 88 -24.31 -29.04 17.96
N GLY A 89 -24.52 -27.75 18.19
CA GLY A 89 -24.40 -27.19 19.54
C GLY A 89 -25.17 -25.89 19.77
N ARG A 90 -25.77 -25.73 20.95
CA ARG A 90 -26.67 -24.63 21.31
C ARG A 90 -26.06 -23.23 21.22
N ASP A 91 -24.74 -23.11 21.31
CA ASP A 91 -23.99 -21.84 21.21
C ASP A 91 -23.08 -21.77 19.97
N VAL A 92 -23.30 -22.62 18.96
CA VAL A 92 -22.69 -22.40 17.63
C VAL A 92 -23.41 -21.24 16.98
N THR A 93 -22.68 -20.17 16.64
CA THR A 93 -23.25 -19.01 15.93
C THR A 93 -22.84 -19.03 14.46
N ALA A 94 -23.66 -18.43 13.60
CA ALA A 94 -23.34 -18.30 12.18
C ALA A 94 -22.21 -17.26 11.93
N ASP A 95 -22.01 -16.34 12.87
CA ASP A 95 -21.00 -15.25 12.81
C ASP A 95 -19.80 -15.50 13.74
N GLN A 96 -19.37 -16.75 13.87
CA GLN A 96 -18.11 -17.05 14.55
C GLN A 96 -16.95 -16.40 13.81
N HIS A 97 -15.98 -15.85 14.54
CA HIS A 97 -14.79 -15.24 13.95
C HIS A 97 -13.56 -16.16 14.08
N ASN A 98 -12.79 -16.23 13.00
CA ASN A 98 -11.40 -16.69 12.99
C ASN A 98 -10.43 -15.53 13.34
N GLU A 99 -9.11 -15.76 13.28
CA GLU A 99 -8.11 -14.74 13.63
C GLU A 99 -8.10 -13.53 12.68
N PHE A 100 -8.58 -13.70 11.45
CA PHE A 100 -8.75 -12.63 10.45
C PHE A 100 -10.09 -11.89 10.58
N ARG A 101 -10.85 -12.15 11.65
CA ARG A 101 -12.25 -11.72 11.86
C ARG A 101 -13.21 -12.16 10.76
N GLN A 102 -12.84 -13.12 9.92
CA GLN A 102 -13.74 -13.68 8.92
C GLN A 102 -14.79 -14.56 9.60
N THR A 103 -16.01 -14.53 9.05
CA THR A 103 -17.10 -15.45 9.43
C THR A 103 -17.16 -16.64 8.48
N PRO A 104 -17.86 -17.74 8.80
CA PRO A 104 -18.13 -18.81 7.85
C PRO A 104 -18.70 -18.33 6.51
N LEU A 105 -19.49 -17.25 6.50
CA LEU A 105 -20.05 -16.67 5.28
C LEU A 105 -18.97 -15.98 4.41
N HIS A 106 -17.90 -15.43 5.01
CA HIS A 106 -16.74 -14.97 4.27
C HIS A 106 -16.03 -16.15 3.57
N CYS A 107 -15.82 -17.25 4.29
CA CYS A 107 -15.07 -18.42 3.80
C CYS A 107 -15.85 -19.29 2.80
N ALA A 108 -17.18 -19.23 2.81
CA ALA A 108 -18.04 -20.00 1.91
C ALA A 108 -17.67 -19.76 0.44
N GLN A 109 -17.49 -20.85 -0.30
CA GLN A 109 -17.17 -20.82 -1.73
C GLN A 109 -18.42 -21.02 -2.59
N ASP A 110 -19.28 -21.95 -2.18
CA ASP A 110 -20.44 -22.37 -2.97
C ASP A 110 -21.73 -21.66 -2.59
N ARG A 111 -22.62 -21.60 -3.59
CA ARG A 111 -23.99 -21.09 -3.47
C ARG A 111 -24.79 -21.78 -2.37
N GLU A 112 -24.68 -23.10 -2.24
CA GLU A 112 -25.48 -23.88 -1.29
C GLU A 112 -25.06 -23.61 0.17
N VAL A 113 -23.76 -23.59 0.44
CA VAL A 113 -23.21 -23.24 1.75
C VAL A 113 -23.63 -21.83 2.13
N THR A 114 -23.48 -20.87 1.20
CA THR A 114 -23.91 -19.48 1.38
C THR A 114 -25.39 -19.40 1.75
N ALA A 115 -26.27 -20.08 0.99
CA ALA A 115 -27.71 -20.07 1.25
C ALA A 115 -28.08 -20.70 2.61
N VAL A 116 -27.39 -21.77 3.04
CA VAL A 116 -27.60 -22.37 4.36
C VAL A 116 -27.18 -21.41 5.47
N LEU A 117 -25.98 -20.83 5.37
CA LEU A 117 -25.47 -19.90 6.37
C LEU A 117 -26.39 -18.69 6.56
N LEU A 118 -26.95 -18.15 5.47
CA LEU A 118 -27.94 -17.07 5.54
C LEU A 118 -29.24 -17.51 6.23
N ARG A 119 -29.75 -18.73 5.95
CA ARG A 119 -30.91 -19.29 6.67
C ARG A 119 -30.62 -19.50 8.16
N CYS A 120 -29.35 -19.77 8.51
CA CYS A 120 -28.86 -19.87 9.87
C CYS A 120 -28.62 -18.50 10.55
N GLY A 121 -28.91 -17.39 9.85
CA GLY A 121 -28.82 -16.03 10.40
C GLY A 121 -27.43 -15.40 10.29
N ALA A 122 -26.56 -15.87 9.38
CA ALA A 122 -25.28 -15.21 9.13
C ALA A 122 -25.48 -13.77 8.66
N SER A 123 -24.67 -12.86 9.20
CA SER A 123 -24.72 -11.44 8.87
C SER A 123 -24.11 -11.14 7.49
N LEU A 124 -24.87 -10.45 6.65
CA LEU A 124 -24.41 -9.93 5.35
C LEU A 124 -23.42 -8.76 5.48
N SER A 125 -23.39 -8.10 6.64
CA SER A 125 -22.60 -6.89 6.89
C SER A 125 -21.44 -7.13 7.88
N ALA A 126 -21.15 -8.38 8.24
CA ALA A 126 -19.98 -8.70 9.04
C ALA A 126 -18.72 -8.22 8.31
N ARG A 127 -17.75 -7.67 9.06
CA ARG A 127 -16.50 -7.12 8.53
C ARG A 127 -15.31 -7.93 9.01
N ASP A 128 -14.43 -8.30 8.08
CA ASP A 128 -13.13 -8.90 8.39
C ASP A 128 -12.11 -7.86 8.90
N HIS A 129 -10.87 -8.27 9.12
CA HIS A 129 -9.79 -7.41 9.58
C HIS A 129 -9.38 -6.25 8.62
N ARG A 130 -9.84 -6.27 7.37
CA ARG A 130 -9.64 -5.21 6.36
C ARG A 130 -10.95 -4.45 6.09
N GLY A 131 -11.98 -4.66 6.90
CA GLY A 131 -13.28 -4.04 6.72
C GLY A 131 -14.13 -4.67 5.61
N GLY A 132 -13.66 -5.73 4.94
CA GLY A 132 -14.36 -6.38 3.83
C GLY A 132 -15.57 -7.18 4.33
N THR A 133 -16.67 -7.10 3.58
CA THR A 133 -17.89 -7.90 3.81
C THR A 133 -17.83 -9.24 3.06
N PRO A 134 -18.73 -10.22 3.32
CA PRO A 134 -18.76 -11.47 2.56
C PRO A 134 -18.89 -11.29 1.05
N LEU A 135 -19.49 -10.19 0.58
CA LEU A 135 -19.61 -9.85 -0.83
C LEU A 135 -18.27 -9.45 -1.47
N HIS A 136 -17.31 -8.92 -0.70
CA HIS A 136 -15.94 -8.66 -1.17
C HIS A 136 -15.15 -9.94 -1.45
N HIS A 137 -15.55 -11.06 -0.84
CA HIS A 137 -14.91 -12.38 -0.97
C HIS A 137 -15.76 -13.38 -1.75
N ALA A 138 -16.66 -12.89 -2.61
CA ALA A 138 -17.60 -13.72 -3.35
C ALA A 138 -17.17 -13.86 -4.80
N GLY A 139 -17.27 -15.07 -5.38
CA GLY A 139 -17.40 -15.24 -6.83
C GLY A 139 -18.86 -15.02 -7.27
N ALA A 140 -19.11 -15.00 -8.58
CA ALA A 140 -20.43 -14.69 -9.16
C ALA A 140 -21.61 -15.47 -8.55
N ALA A 141 -21.46 -16.79 -8.36
CA ALA A 141 -22.52 -17.64 -7.82
C ALA A 141 -22.90 -17.31 -6.36
N LYS A 142 -21.91 -17.00 -5.53
CA LYS A 142 -22.12 -16.55 -4.13
C LYS A 142 -22.66 -15.14 -4.09
N ALA A 143 -22.12 -14.23 -4.90
CA ALA A 143 -22.55 -12.85 -4.98
C ALA A 143 -24.03 -12.74 -5.33
N ARG A 144 -24.52 -13.54 -6.30
CA ARG A 144 -25.95 -13.60 -6.64
C ARG A 144 -26.83 -13.87 -5.41
N VAL A 145 -26.48 -14.87 -4.61
CA VAL A 145 -27.25 -15.20 -3.39
C VAL A 145 -27.15 -14.13 -2.32
N LEU A 146 -25.98 -13.51 -2.15
CA LEU A 146 -25.80 -12.42 -1.20
C LEU A 146 -26.64 -11.20 -1.60
N LEU A 147 -26.64 -10.83 -2.88
CA LEU A 147 -27.41 -9.71 -3.42
C LEU A 147 -28.93 -9.96 -3.34
N ASP A 148 -29.39 -11.17 -3.70
CA ASP A 148 -30.79 -11.58 -3.54
C ASP A 148 -31.25 -11.52 -2.08
N ALA A 149 -30.33 -11.72 -1.12
CA ALA A 149 -30.57 -11.61 0.31
C ALA A 149 -30.45 -10.17 0.86
N GLY A 150 -30.10 -9.19 0.03
CA GLY A 150 -30.00 -7.78 0.41
C GLY A 150 -28.61 -7.35 0.91
N ALA A 151 -27.53 -8.01 0.46
CA ALA A 151 -26.18 -7.51 0.71
C ALA A 151 -26.01 -6.12 0.10
N ASP A 152 -25.31 -5.25 0.82
CA ASP A 152 -24.97 -3.92 0.33
C ASP A 152 -23.90 -4.02 -0.78
N ILE A 153 -24.32 -3.75 -2.01
CA ILE A 153 -23.46 -3.77 -3.19
C ILE A 153 -22.39 -2.68 -3.18
N GLU A 154 -22.62 -1.60 -2.42
CA GLU A 154 -21.72 -0.45 -2.27
C GLU A 154 -20.94 -0.47 -0.94
N ALA A 155 -20.96 -1.60 -0.23
CA ALA A 155 -20.21 -1.74 1.02
C ALA A 155 -18.73 -1.41 0.78
N ARG A 156 -18.14 -0.55 1.61
CA ARG A 156 -16.73 -0.16 1.52
C ARG A 156 -15.87 -0.84 2.56
N ASP A 157 -14.75 -1.41 2.15
CA ASP A 157 -13.69 -1.90 3.05
C ASP A 157 -12.85 -0.75 3.63
N ASP A 158 -11.80 -1.05 4.41
CA ASP A 158 -10.97 -0.04 5.07
C ASP A 158 -10.14 0.82 4.10
N GLN A 159 -9.99 0.36 2.85
CA GLN A 159 -9.37 1.13 1.76
C GLN A 159 -10.41 1.87 0.91
N GLY A 160 -11.68 1.84 1.32
CA GLY A 160 -12.77 2.45 0.58
C GLY A 160 -13.17 1.67 -0.67
N GLN A 161 -12.65 0.46 -0.87
CA GLN A 161 -12.93 -0.38 -2.03
C GLN A 161 -14.31 -1.03 -1.87
N THR A 162 -15.04 -1.11 -2.97
CA THR A 162 -16.32 -1.83 -3.06
C THR A 162 -16.12 -3.25 -3.58
N PRO A 163 -17.12 -4.15 -3.50
CA PRO A 163 -17.05 -5.45 -4.15
C PRO A 163 -16.71 -5.39 -5.64
N LEU A 164 -17.15 -4.34 -6.35
CA LEU A 164 -16.81 -4.13 -7.76
C LEU A 164 -15.30 -3.86 -7.95
N HIS A 165 -14.66 -3.10 -7.07
CA HIS A 165 -13.21 -2.91 -7.10
C HIS A 165 -12.47 -4.26 -6.96
N ARG A 166 -12.89 -5.11 -6.01
CA ARG A 166 -12.31 -6.44 -5.80
C ARG A 166 -12.51 -7.36 -7.00
N ALA A 167 -13.72 -7.40 -7.55
CA ALA A 167 -14.04 -8.19 -8.74
C ALA A 167 -13.14 -7.82 -9.94
N VAL A 168 -12.92 -6.51 -10.14
CA VAL A 168 -12.04 -6.02 -11.21
C VAL A 168 -10.58 -6.38 -10.93
N TRP A 169 -10.11 -6.19 -9.70
CA TRP A 169 -8.74 -6.53 -9.31
C TRP A 169 -8.41 -8.02 -9.52
N ASP A 170 -9.36 -8.89 -9.17
CA ASP A 170 -9.25 -10.35 -9.33
C ASP A 170 -9.42 -10.81 -10.78
N GLY A 171 -9.91 -9.93 -11.68
CA GLY A 171 -10.18 -10.24 -13.08
C GLY A 171 -11.42 -11.12 -13.30
N ASP A 172 -12.32 -11.21 -12.32
CA ASP A 172 -13.55 -12.01 -12.41
C ASP A 172 -14.60 -11.29 -13.28
N THR A 173 -14.55 -11.56 -14.58
CA THR A 173 -15.41 -10.91 -15.58
C THR A 173 -16.89 -11.23 -15.33
N GLU A 174 -17.22 -12.43 -14.84
CA GLU A 174 -18.60 -12.84 -14.56
C GLU A 174 -19.15 -12.05 -13.37
N LEU A 175 -18.36 -11.91 -12.30
CA LEU A 175 -18.73 -11.13 -11.14
C LEU A 175 -18.84 -9.62 -11.46
N VAL A 176 -17.93 -9.08 -12.27
CA VAL A 176 -18.03 -7.68 -12.74
C VAL A 176 -19.34 -7.46 -13.51
N ALA A 177 -19.65 -8.33 -14.47
CA ALA A 177 -20.89 -8.22 -15.24
C ALA A 177 -22.13 -8.33 -14.34
N LEU A 178 -22.11 -9.24 -13.36
CA LEU A 178 -23.17 -9.40 -12.36
C LEU A 178 -23.37 -8.12 -11.53
N LEU A 179 -22.30 -7.58 -10.94
CA LEU A 179 -22.39 -6.40 -10.08
C LEU A 179 -22.89 -5.18 -10.85
N LEU A 180 -22.41 -4.97 -12.08
CA LEU A 180 -22.90 -3.88 -12.94
C LEU A 180 -24.36 -4.07 -13.34
N ALA A 181 -24.81 -5.30 -13.61
CA ALA A 181 -26.21 -5.59 -13.89
C ALA A 181 -27.12 -5.32 -12.68
N GLU A 182 -26.61 -5.52 -11.46
CA GLU A 182 -27.28 -5.19 -10.19
C GLU A 182 -27.06 -3.72 -9.78
N SER A 183 -26.64 -2.85 -10.71
CA SER A 183 -26.49 -1.40 -10.53
C SER A 183 -25.38 -0.97 -9.55
N ALA A 184 -24.31 -1.75 -9.43
CA ALA A 184 -23.09 -1.29 -8.78
C ALA A 184 -22.56 -0.02 -9.48
N ASP A 185 -22.12 0.98 -8.71
CA ASP A 185 -21.61 2.23 -9.25
C ASP A 185 -20.22 2.01 -9.91
N PRO A 186 -20.09 2.16 -11.25
CA PRO A 186 -18.83 1.93 -11.95
C PRO A 186 -17.83 3.09 -11.81
N VAL A 187 -18.25 4.22 -11.25
CA VAL A 187 -17.40 5.42 -11.06
C VAL A 187 -17.05 5.69 -9.59
N VAL A 188 -17.51 4.83 -8.69
CA VAL A 188 -17.21 4.93 -7.25
C VAL A 188 -15.70 4.89 -7.02
N ARG A 189 -15.19 5.78 -6.15
CA ARG A 189 -13.74 5.88 -5.88
C ARG A 189 -13.39 5.33 -4.51
N ASP A 190 -12.31 4.57 -4.43
CA ASP A 190 -11.71 4.13 -3.18
C ASP A 190 -10.94 5.28 -2.48
N HIS A 191 -10.34 5.04 -1.30
CA HIS A 191 -9.51 6.05 -0.61
C HIS A 191 -8.27 6.42 -1.42
N GLY A 192 -7.84 5.50 -2.29
CA GLY A 192 -6.83 5.72 -3.31
C GLY A 192 -7.36 6.46 -4.53
N GLY A 193 -8.57 7.04 -4.47
CA GLY A 193 -9.24 7.79 -5.54
C GLY A 193 -9.38 7.01 -6.83
N SER A 194 -9.16 5.71 -6.80
CA SER A 194 -9.22 4.83 -7.95
C SER A 194 -10.66 4.39 -8.11
N SER A 195 -11.17 4.43 -9.34
CA SER A 195 -12.45 3.82 -9.66
C SER A 195 -12.21 2.39 -10.17
N PRO A 196 -13.22 1.53 -10.28
CA PRO A 196 -13.05 0.18 -10.78
C PRO A 196 -12.31 0.13 -12.13
N ILE A 197 -12.55 1.07 -13.04
CA ILE A 197 -11.86 1.10 -14.34
C ILE A 197 -10.38 1.48 -14.23
N HIS A 198 -9.97 2.19 -13.18
CA HIS A 198 -8.55 2.44 -12.87
C HIS A 198 -7.85 1.16 -12.39
N LEU A 199 -8.55 0.29 -11.63
CA LEU A 199 -7.99 -0.98 -11.15
C LEU A 199 -7.95 -2.08 -12.22
N ALA A 200 -8.61 -1.88 -13.36
CA ALA A 200 -8.58 -2.81 -14.47
C ALA A 200 -7.17 -2.84 -15.07
N ARG A 201 -6.31 -3.71 -14.50
CA ARG A 201 -4.89 -3.89 -14.85
C ARG A 201 -4.64 -3.77 -16.35
N SER A 202 -3.45 -3.31 -16.72
CA SER A 202 -2.88 -3.44 -18.08
C SER A 202 -2.93 -4.86 -18.67
N ARG A 203 -3.20 -5.88 -17.84
CA ARG A 203 -3.36 -7.31 -18.20
C ARG A 203 -4.71 -7.94 -17.84
N GLY A 204 -5.69 -7.18 -17.35
CA GLY A 204 -7.06 -7.65 -17.12
C GLY A 204 -7.88 -7.61 -18.42
N PRO A 205 -8.69 -8.64 -18.74
CA PRO A 205 -9.26 -8.83 -20.08
C PRO A 205 -9.95 -7.56 -20.56
N GLN A 206 -9.64 -7.14 -21.80
CA GLN A 206 -10.24 -5.99 -22.49
C GLN A 206 -11.78 -5.92 -22.29
N GLU A 207 -12.40 -7.08 -22.13
CA GLU A 207 -13.81 -7.27 -21.78
C GLU A 207 -14.24 -6.51 -20.51
N ILE A 208 -13.52 -6.61 -19.38
CA ILE A 208 -13.85 -5.87 -18.14
C ILE A 208 -13.84 -4.37 -18.39
N ARG A 209 -12.84 -3.87 -19.12
CA ARG A 209 -12.77 -2.44 -19.47
C ARG A 209 -13.93 -2.02 -20.36
N THR A 210 -14.34 -2.88 -21.32
CA THR A 210 -15.52 -2.59 -22.15
C THR A 210 -16.81 -2.61 -21.34
N LEU A 211 -16.97 -3.52 -20.37
CA LEU A 211 -18.12 -3.57 -19.47
C LEU A 211 -18.20 -2.30 -18.62
N LEU A 212 -17.09 -1.91 -17.99
CA LEU A 212 -17.02 -0.71 -17.17
C LEU A 212 -17.26 0.56 -18.00
N ALA A 213 -16.66 0.67 -19.19
CA ALA A 213 -16.88 1.80 -20.09
C ALA A 213 -18.34 1.89 -20.55
N ALA A 214 -18.97 0.75 -20.88
CA ALA A 214 -20.38 0.69 -21.25
C ALA A 214 -21.31 1.09 -20.09
N ALA A 215 -20.89 0.83 -18.85
CA ALA A 215 -21.61 1.24 -17.64
C ALA A 215 -21.37 2.71 -17.25
N GLY A 216 -20.51 3.45 -17.97
CA GLY A 216 -20.21 4.86 -17.71
C GLY A 216 -18.91 5.12 -16.96
N GLY A 217 -18.13 4.08 -16.67
CA GLY A 217 -16.74 4.21 -16.21
C GLY A 217 -15.88 4.92 -17.23
N SER A 218 -14.99 5.80 -16.76
CA SER A 218 -14.05 6.53 -17.61
C SER A 218 -12.71 6.64 -16.92
N LEU A 219 -11.63 6.51 -17.70
CA LEU A 219 -10.27 6.86 -17.25
C LEU A 219 -10.07 8.38 -17.13
N ALA A 220 -11.01 9.19 -17.63
CA ALA A 220 -10.91 10.63 -17.51
C ALA A 220 -11.07 11.07 -16.05
N GLU A 221 -10.01 11.62 -15.48
CA GLU A 221 -10.09 12.25 -14.16
C GLU A 221 -10.98 13.51 -14.19
N PRO A 222 -11.65 13.85 -13.07
CA PRO A 222 -12.31 15.14 -12.92
C PRO A 222 -11.29 16.27 -13.11
N THR A 223 -11.78 17.45 -13.52
CA THR A 223 -10.98 18.67 -13.68
C THR A 223 -10.24 19.13 -12.41
N SER A 224 -10.52 18.48 -11.28
CA SER A 224 -9.86 18.67 -9.99
C SER A 224 -9.37 17.30 -9.50
N PRO A 225 -8.18 16.85 -9.94
CA PRO A 225 -7.67 15.54 -9.59
C PRO A 225 -7.30 15.50 -8.10
N THR A 226 -7.76 14.46 -7.40
CA THR A 226 -7.40 14.16 -6.01
C THR A 226 -5.95 13.67 -5.98
N ILE A 227 -5.06 14.34 -5.25
CA ILE A 227 -3.67 13.89 -5.10
C ILE A 227 -3.60 12.90 -3.95
N ILE A 228 -3.03 11.72 -4.16
CA ILE A 228 -3.25 10.60 -3.25
C ILE A 228 -1.91 10.12 -2.71
N ALA A 229 -1.90 9.62 -1.49
CA ALA A 229 -0.74 9.06 -0.79
C ALA A 229 -0.21 7.74 -1.42
N GLY A 230 -0.56 7.45 -2.67
CA GLY A 230 -0.39 6.15 -3.32
C GLY A 230 1.06 5.83 -3.69
N SER A 231 1.71 5.06 -2.82
CA SER A 231 3.01 4.38 -2.97
C SER A 231 4.26 5.27 -2.80
N ALA A 232 4.90 5.11 -1.63
CA ALA A 232 6.29 5.39 -1.21
C ALA A 232 6.97 6.75 -1.47
N GLN A 233 6.53 7.57 -2.43
CA GLN A 233 7.04 8.91 -2.69
C GLN A 233 6.03 9.64 -3.58
N SER A 234 5.03 10.29 -2.98
CA SER A 234 4.11 11.13 -3.76
C SER A 234 4.95 12.22 -4.41
N ALA A 235 5.18 12.07 -5.70
CA ALA A 235 6.25 12.76 -6.38
C ALA A 235 5.80 14.18 -6.76
N LEU A 236 5.67 15.07 -5.76
CA LEU A 236 5.52 16.49 -6.01
C LEU A 236 6.89 17.05 -6.39
N HIS A 237 7.10 17.29 -7.68
CA HIS A 237 8.34 17.88 -8.18
C HIS A 237 8.09 19.27 -8.76
N MET A 238 8.86 20.24 -8.28
CA MET A 238 8.81 21.59 -8.81
C MET A 238 9.51 21.66 -10.16
N GLY A 239 8.87 22.35 -11.10
CA GLY A 239 9.49 22.76 -12.34
C GLY A 239 10.59 23.79 -12.10
N ARG A 240 11.51 23.89 -13.07
CA ARG A 240 12.71 24.74 -13.02
C ARG A 240 12.45 26.20 -12.64
N ASP A 241 11.34 26.77 -13.06
CA ASP A 241 11.02 28.20 -12.91
C ASP A 241 10.10 28.50 -11.72
N GLY A 242 9.75 27.49 -10.92
CA GLY A 242 8.80 27.62 -9.81
C GLY A 242 7.37 27.93 -10.26
N ARG A 243 7.06 27.87 -11.56
CA ARG A 243 5.72 28.18 -12.10
C ARG A 243 4.85 26.96 -12.31
N VAL A 244 5.46 25.79 -12.35
CA VAL A 244 4.76 24.52 -12.54
C VAL A 244 5.22 23.51 -11.52
N ALA A 245 4.35 22.57 -11.21
CA ALA A 245 4.68 21.38 -10.43
C ALA A 245 4.12 20.15 -11.13
N TYR A 246 4.71 19.00 -10.84
CA TYR A 246 4.30 17.71 -11.36
C TYR A 246 3.94 16.82 -10.18
N SER A 247 2.88 16.04 -10.31
CA SER A 247 2.48 15.06 -9.30
C SER A 247 1.80 13.85 -9.93
N VAL A 248 1.65 12.80 -9.13
CA VAL A 248 0.74 11.68 -9.40
C VAL A 248 -0.54 11.90 -8.61
N ALA A 249 -1.69 11.69 -9.23
CA ALA A 249 -3.02 11.71 -8.65
C ALA A 249 -3.73 10.38 -8.94
N GLY A 250 -4.72 9.99 -8.13
CA GLY A 250 -5.43 8.74 -8.36
C GLY A 250 -4.52 7.50 -8.31
N HIS A 251 -4.85 6.49 -9.12
CA HIS A 251 -4.08 5.24 -9.24
C HIS A 251 -2.76 5.46 -9.98
N ALA A 252 -2.76 6.25 -11.06
CA ALA A 252 -1.58 6.46 -11.91
C ALA A 252 -1.75 7.67 -12.85
N THR A 253 -2.52 8.70 -12.44
CA THR A 253 -2.75 9.87 -13.28
C THR A 253 -1.64 10.90 -13.08
N LEU A 254 -0.95 11.26 -14.14
CA LEU A 254 0.06 12.31 -14.09
C LEU A 254 -0.60 13.68 -14.23
N VAL A 255 -0.19 14.62 -13.39
CA VAL A 255 -0.73 15.97 -13.38
C VAL A 255 0.41 16.98 -13.43
N ARG A 256 0.32 17.90 -14.40
CA ARG A 256 1.12 19.12 -14.43
C ARG A 256 0.24 20.27 -13.95
N TRP A 257 0.68 20.89 -12.88
CA TRP A 257 0.03 22.02 -12.24
C TRP A 257 0.67 23.32 -12.70
N ARG A 258 -0.15 24.34 -12.89
CA ARG A 258 0.32 25.71 -12.95
C ARG A 258 0.14 26.33 -11.56
N LEU A 259 1.21 26.91 -11.04
CA LEU A 259 1.31 27.48 -9.71
C LEU A 259 0.94 28.97 -9.72
N ASP A 260 -0.27 29.28 -10.22
CA ASP A 260 -0.89 30.58 -9.96
C ASP A 260 -1.63 30.58 -8.62
N ARG A 261 -2.26 31.70 -8.26
CA ARG A 261 -3.05 31.82 -7.02
C ARG A 261 -4.54 31.92 -7.37
N PRO A 262 -5.35 30.85 -7.19
CA PRO A 262 -4.99 29.49 -6.73
C PRO A 262 -4.35 28.65 -7.83
N SER A 263 -3.57 27.63 -7.44
CA SER A 263 -2.94 26.70 -8.37
C SER A 263 -4.01 25.84 -9.04
N ARG A 264 -3.80 25.49 -10.31
CA ARG A 264 -4.75 24.65 -11.06
C ARG A 264 -4.04 23.62 -11.93
N PRO A 265 -4.64 22.43 -12.12
CA PRO A 265 -4.14 21.47 -13.08
C PRO A 265 -4.23 22.07 -14.48
N GLU A 266 -3.13 21.99 -15.24
CA GLU A 266 -3.04 22.45 -16.63
C GLU A 266 -3.06 21.26 -17.59
N VAL A 267 -2.37 20.18 -17.22
CA VAL A 267 -2.33 18.93 -17.99
C VAL A 267 -2.65 17.76 -17.05
N ILE A 268 -3.55 16.89 -17.49
CA ILE A 268 -3.97 15.69 -16.77
C ILE A 268 -3.88 14.54 -17.75
N VAL A 269 -2.98 13.58 -17.49
CA VAL A 269 -2.77 12.41 -18.32
C VAL A 269 -3.02 11.16 -17.48
N PRO A 270 -4.24 10.58 -17.58
CA PRO A 270 -4.49 9.25 -17.06
C PRO A 270 -3.56 8.26 -17.78
N THR A 271 -2.87 7.42 -17.03
CA THR A 271 -2.03 6.37 -17.61
C THR A 271 -2.72 5.02 -17.54
N GLU A 272 -2.20 4.07 -18.31
CA GLU A 272 -2.67 2.68 -18.35
C GLU A 272 -2.00 1.81 -17.26
N HIS A 273 -1.16 2.42 -16.43
CA HIS A 273 -0.38 1.74 -15.39
C HIS A 273 -1.22 1.52 -14.15
N ALA A 274 -0.88 0.45 -13.40
CA ALA A 274 -1.56 0.14 -12.15
C ALA A 274 -1.14 1.10 -11.02
N ALA A 275 0.10 1.57 -11.01
CA ALA A 275 0.52 2.61 -10.08
C ALA A 275 1.78 3.29 -10.59
N ILE A 276 2.09 4.45 -10.01
CA ILE A 276 3.36 5.15 -10.23
C ILE A 276 4.06 5.25 -8.88
N HIS A 277 5.25 4.66 -8.78
CA HIS A 277 6.09 4.73 -7.58
C HIS A 277 6.73 6.09 -7.39
N ASP A 278 7.25 6.67 -8.48
CA ASP A 278 7.96 7.94 -8.42
C ASP A 278 7.96 8.66 -9.78
N LEU A 279 8.23 9.96 -9.79
CA LEU A 279 8.53 10.74 -10.98
C LEU A 279 9.68 11.72 -10.70
N ALA A 280 10.54 11.95 -11.69
CA ALA A 280 11.61 12.94 -11.60
C ALA A 280 11.53 13.95 -12.73
N VAL A 281 11.74 15.23 -12.41
CA VAL A 281 11.72 16.32 -13.38
C VAL A 281 13.16 16.67 -13.76
N HIS A 282 13.46 16.67 -15.05
CA HIS A 282 14.78 17.03 -15.52
C HIS A 282 15.06 18.53 -15.27
N PRO A 283 16.22 18.92 -14.70
CA PRO A 283 16.45 20.31 -14.25
C PRO A 283 16.59 21.33 -15.38
N ARG A 284 17.00 20.90 -16.58
CA ARG A 284 17.28 21.79 -17.73
C ARG A 284 16.41 21.60 -18.98
N ARG A 285 15.87 20.40 -19.22
CA ARG A 285 15.11 19.99 -20.40
C ARG A 285 13.66 19.74 -20.00
N ARG A 286 12.74 19.85 -20.96
CA ARG A 286 11.34 19.43 -20.82
C ARG A 286 11.27 17.91 -20.90
N LEU A 287 11.63 17.26 -19.81
CA LEU A 287 11.74 15.81 -19.76
C LEU A 287 11.36 15.35 -18.36
N ILE A 288 10.45 14.38 -18.29
CA ILE A 288 9.93 13.81 -17.05
C ILE A 288 10.21 12.32 -17.09
N ALA A 289 10.89 11.80 -16.07
CA ALA A 289 11.04 10.36 -15.86
C ALA A 289 9.92 9.89 -14.93
N VAL A 290 9.35 8.73 -15.23
CA VAL A 290 8.24 8.15 -14.48
C VAL A 290 8.52 6.68 -14.23
N ALA A 291 8.27 6.22 -13.00
CA ALA A 291 8.47 4.84 -12.58
C ALA A 291 7.12 4.16 -12.33
N PRO A 292 6.53 3.49 -13.34
CA PRO A 292 5.33 2.68 -13.15
C PRO A 292 5.63 1.35 -12.46
N VAL A 293 4.65 0.84 -11.71
CA VAL A 293 4.78 -0.43 -10.96
C VAL A 293 4.73 -1.66 -11.87
N ASP A 294 4.03 -1.58 -13.00
CA ASP A 294 3.75 -2.72 -13.89
C ASP A 294 4.47 -2.66 -15.24
N ALA A 295 5.40 -1.72 -15.42
CA ALA A 295 6.16 -1.53 -16.65
C ALA A 295 7.60 -1.04 -16.41
N LEU A 296 8.35 -0.83 -17.50
CA LEU A 296 9.65 -0.17 -17.45
C LEU A 296 9.49 1.29 -17.01
N ALA A 297 10.50 1.84 -16.33
CA ALA A 297 10.60 3.28 -16.20
C ALA A 297 10.57 3.93 -17.59
N GLU A 298 9.94 5.08 -17.70
CA GLU A 298 9.65 5.73 -18.97
C GLU A 298 10.01 7.22 -18.92
N LEU A 299 10.37 7.77 -20.08
CA LEU A 299 10.53 9.20 -20.27
C LEU A 299 9.33 9.78 -21.01
N ARG A 300 8.94 10.98 -20.63
CA ARG A 300 7.85 11.75 -21.22
C ARG A 300 8.28 13.19 -21.43
N ASP A 301 7.60 13.89 -22.34
CA ASP A 301 7.75 15.35 -22.49
C ASP A 301 7.06 16.09 -21.32
N ASP A 302 7.15 17.42 -21.29
CA ASP A 302 6.53 18.24 -20.25
C ASP A 302 4.99 18.25 -20.27
N ASP A 303 4.37 17.79 -21.35
CA ASP A 303 2.92 17.54 -21.42
C ASP A 303 2.52 16.15 -20.90
N LEU A 304 3.47 15.36 -20.40
CA LEU A 304 3.26 14.04 -19.80
C LEU A 304 2.74 12.97 -20.77
N THR A 305 2.75 13.24 -22.08
CA THR A 305 2.35 12.29 -23.11
C THR A 305 3.55 11.53 -23.69
N ASP A 306 3.29 10.66 -24.67
CA ASP A 306 4.31 9.94 -25.45
C ASP A 306 5.38 9.20 -24.62
N PRO A 307 4.98 8.19 -23.82
CA PRO A 307 5.93 7.44 -23.00
C PRO A 307 6.97 6.69 -23.85
N GLU A 308 8.24 6.93 -23.56
CA GLU A 308 9.38 6.19 -24.10
C GLU A 308 9.96 5.25 -23.03
N PRO A 309 9.78 3.92 -23.14
CA PRO A 309 10.31 2.97 -22.17
C PRO A 309 11.85 2.92 -22.14
N LEU A 310 12.42 2.94 -20.93
CA LEU A 310 13.85 2.88 -20.67
C LEU A 310 14.30 1.44 -20.45
N ARG A 311 14.95 0.86 -21.48
CA ARG A 311 15.44 -0.52 -21.42
C ARG A 311 16.41 -0.73 -20.25
N GLY A 312 16.18 -1.82 -19.51
CA GLY A 312 17.01 -2.21 -18.37
C GLY A 312 16.63 -1.56 -17.04
N LEU A 313 15.61 -0.68 -17.03
CA LEU A 313 15.03 -0.07 -15.84
C LEU A 313 13.67 -0.70 -15.53
N GLU A 314 13.71 -1.93 -15.04
CA GLU A 314 12.55 -2.70 -14.59
C GLU A 314 12.34 -2.48 -13.08
N ASP A 315 11.07 -2.51 -12.64
CA ASP A 315 10.70 -2.50 -11.22
C ASP A 315 11.36 -1.36 -10.40
N VAL A 316 11.34 -0.15 -11.00
CA VAL A 316 11.92 1.05 -10.42
C VAL A 316 10.99 1.61 -9.35
N THR A 317 11.54 1.88 -8.17
CA THR A 317 10.82 2.39 -7.01
C THR A 317 11.17 3.85 -6.71
N ALA A 318 12.32 4.34 -7.16
CA ALA A 318 12.76 5.72 -6.95
C ALA A 318 13.57 6.27 -8.12
N LEU A 319 13.38 7.55 -8.43
CA LEU A 319 14.02 8.27 -9.54
C LEU A 319 14.58 9.62 -9.07
N ALA A 320 15.74 10.00 -9.60
CA ALA A 320 16.25 11.36 -9.45
C ALA A 320 17.11 11.76 -10.64
N PHE A 321 16.92 12.97 -11.17
CA PHE A 321 17.90 13.55 -12.09
C PHE A 321 19.03 14.20 -11.32
N SER A 322 20.27 14.06 -11.80
CA SER A 322 21.39 14.84 -11.31
C SER A 322 21.13 16.34 -11.51
N PRO A 323 21.68 17.24 -10.68
CA PRO A 323 21.43 18.69 -10.81
C PRO A 323 21.84 19.28 -12.16
N ASP A 324 22.81 18.66 -12.84
CA ASP A 324 23.22 19.03 -14.19
C ASP A 324 22.35 18.40 -15.30
N GLY A 325 21.48 17.45 -14.94
CA GLY A 325 20.59 16.71 -15.84
C GLY A 325 21.31 15.70 -16.73
N ARG A 326 22.58 15.39 -16.43
CA ARG A 326 23.35 14.42 -17.21
C ARG A 326 22.97 12.99 -16.88
N TRP A 327 22.61 12.71 -15.64
CA TRP A 327 22.32 11.36 -15.17
C TRP A 327 20.89 11.29 -14.62
N LEU A 328 20.24 10.15 -14.86
CA LEU A 328 19.07 9.71 -14.15
C LEU A 328 19.50 8.57 -13.22
N ALA A 329 19.45 8.80 -11.91
CA ALA A 329 19.53 7.72 -10.94
C ALA A 329 18.16 7.02 -10.90
N ALA A 330 18.19 5.71 -10.98
CA ALA A 330 17.02 4.86 -10.76
C ALA A 330 17.41 3.78 -9.75
N ALA A 331 16.56 3.54 -8.76
CA ALA A 331 16.70 2.40 -7.88
C ALA A 331 15.44 1.55 -7.89
N GLY A 332 15.61 0.25 -7.71
CA GLY A 332 14.52 -0.70 -7.88
C GLY A 332 14.92 -2.14 -7.61
N HIS A 333 13.97 -3.04 -7.81
CA HIS A 333 14.17 -4.46 -7.57
C HIS A 333 14.75 -5.17 -8.81
N PRO A 334 15.69 -6.13 -8.66
CA PRO A 334 16.25 -6.60 -7.39
C PRO A 334 17.43 -5.73 -6.92
N GLU A 335 17.21 -5.00 -5.83
CA GLU A 335 18.20 -4.45 -4.89
C GLU A 335 19.34 -3.61 -5.50
N ARG A 336 19.06 -2.86 -6.57
CA ARG A 336 20.08 -2.13 -7.32
C ARG A 336 19.80 -0.64 -7.42
N VAL A 337 20.88 0.12 -7.55
CA VAL A 337 20.89 1.51 -7.99
C VAL A 337 21.71 1.64 -9.26
N VAL A 338 21.15 2.32 -10.25
CA VAL A 338 21.78 2.51 -11.55
C VAL A 338 21.87 3.98 -11.90
N LEU A 339 22.92 4.34 -12.63
CA LEU A 339 22.97 5.60 -13.37
C LEU A 339 22.65 5.32 -14.84
N PHE A 340 21.65 6.02 -15.34
CA PHE A 340 21.23 5.99 -16.73
C PHE A 340 21.56 7.32 -17.38
N ASP A 341 22.14 7.26 -18.58
CA ASP A 341 22.37 8.42 -19.43
C ASP A 341 21.13 8.66 -20.31
N PRO A 342 20.36 9.74 -20.09
CA PRO A 342 19.22 10.05 -20.92
C PRO A 342 19.61 10.32 -22.37
N ASP A 343 20.80 10.82 -22.67
CA ASP A 343 21.18 11.15 -24.06
C ASP A 343 21.55 9.91 -24.88
N THR A 344 22.29 8.98 -24.27
CA THR A 344 22.74 7.76 -24.97
C THR A 344 21.80 6.57 -24.78
N ARG A 345 20.83 6.68 -23.88
CA ARG A 345 19.90 5.61 -23.48
C ARG A 345 20.64 4.37 -22.97
N GLN A 346 21.74 4.56 -22.26
CA GLN A 346 22.58 3.49 -21.72
C GLN A 346 22.68 3.58 -20.20
N ILE A 347 22.74 2.43 -19.56
CA ILE A 347 23.16 2.32 -18.16
C ILE A 347 24.68 2.49 -18.11
N THR A 348 25.15 3.45 -17.34
CA THR A 348 26.59 3.76 -17.18
C THR A 348 27.17 3.27 -15.86
N ALA A 349 26.31 3.08 -14.85
CA ALA A 349 26.67 2.43 -13.60
C ALA A 349 25.55 1.52 -13.13
N ASP A 350 25.95 0.45 -12.45
CA ASP A 350 25.07 -0.53 -11.83
C ASP A 350 25.72 -1.02 -10.56
N ALA A 351 25.07 -0.80 -9.42
CA ALA A 351 25.57 -1.15 -8.11
C ALA A 351 24.48 -1.78 -7.25
N GLU A 352 24.89 -2.73 -6.41
CA GLU A 352 24.04 -3.30 -5.38
C GLU A 352 23.81 -2.25 -4.28
N ALA A 353 22.54 -1.99 -3.97
CA ALA A 353 22.11 -1.04 -2.96
C ALA A 353 21.59 -1.74 -1.70
N GLY A 354 20.75 -2.77 -1.84
CA GLY A 354 20.12 -3.52 -0.75
C GLY A 354 18.61 -3.66 -0.89
N GLU A 355 17.99 -4.49 -0.03
CA GLU A 355 16.55 -4.80 -0.07
C GLU A 355 15.71 -3.51 0.01
N ARG A 356 14.64 -3.46 -0.81
CA ARG A 356 13.64 -2.38 -0.90
C ARG A 356 14.26 -0.99 -0.85
N THR A 357 14.81 -0.57 -1.98
CA THR A 357 15.26 0.81 -2.12
C THR A 357 14.07 1.75 -2.19
N ASN A 358 14.00 2.69 -1.26
CA ASN A 358 12.85 3.59 -1.14
C ASN A 358 13.10 4.94 -1.80
N CYS A 359 14.32 5.48 -1.75
CA CYS A 359 14.64 6.84 -2.20
C CYS A 359 16.02 6.88 -2.84
N VAL A 360 16.17 7.67 -3.90
CA VAL A 360 17.45 8.14 -4.42
C VAL A 360 17.48 9.66 -4.44
N ASN A 361 18.62 10.26 -4.12
CA ASN A 361 18.77 11.72 -4.15
C ASN A 361 20.21 12.14 -4.39
N PHE A 362 20.44 13.03 -5.36
CA PHE A 362 21.75 13.61 -5.59
C PHE A 362 22.03 14.74 -4.58
N SER A 363 23.30 14.92 -4.23
CA SER A 363 23.72 16.18 -3.61
C SER A 363 23.48 17.34 -4.57
N PRO A 364 23.19 18.56 -4.08
CA PRO A 364 23.00 19.74 -4.93
C PRO A 364 24.16 20.05 -5.89
N ASP A 365 25.39 19.69 -5.53
CA ASP A 365 26.56 19.81 -6.41
C ASP A 365 26.72 18.64 -7.41
N GLY A 366 25.90 17.60 -7.29
CA GLY A 366 25.88 16.41 -8.14
C GLY A 366 27.03 15.43 -7.90
N SER A 367 27.87 15.67 -6.89
CA SER A 367 29.06 14.85 -6.62
C SER A 367 28.77 13.56 -5.85
N LEU A 368 27.65 13.51 -5.12
CA LEU A 368 27.21 12.37 -4.32
C LEU A 368 25.78 11.95 -4.70
N LEU A 369 25.50 10.66 -4.49
CA LEU A 369 24.18 10.06 -4.59
C LEU A 369 23.90 9.30 -3.29
N ALA A 370 22.81 9.66 -2.61
CA ALA A 370 22.30 8.92 -1.46
C ALA A 370 21.17 7.98 -1.89
N THR A 371 21.23 6.75 -1.42
CA THR A 371 20.27 5.69 -1.71
C THR A 371 19.82 5.06 -0.38
N THR A 372 18.52 5.09 -0.08
CA THR A 372 17.99 4.55 1.18
C THR A 372 17.39 3.16 0.97
N CYS A 373 17.82 2.20 1.78
CA CYS A 373 17.39 0.80 1.70
C CYS A 373 16.74 0.37 3.03
N SER A 374 15.85 -0.62 3.00
CA SER A 374 15.13 -1.11 4.19
C SER A 374 14.84 -2.60 4.09
N PHE A 375 15.17 -3.37 5.12
CA PHE A 375 15.02 -4.83 5.13
C PHE A 375 14.51 -5.33 6.47
N GLN A 376 14.17 -6.63 6.55
CA GLN A 376 13.75 -7.24 7.81
C GLN A 376 14.90 -7.23 8.83
N GLY A 377 14.86 -6.30 9.78
CA GLY A 377 15.83 -6.19 10.87
C GLY A 377 16.79 -4.99 10.78
N GLY A 378 16.58 -4.07 9.84
CA GLY A 378 17.34 -2.82 9.79
C GLY A 378 17.13 -2.02 8.52
N ALA A 379 17.84 -0.90 8.41
CA ALA A 379 17.87 -0.06 7.23
C ALA A 379 19.22 0.65 7.14
N HIS A 380 19.60 1.09 5.94
CA HIS A 380 20.84 1.84 5.73
C HIS A 380 20.69 2.91 4.66
N VAL A 381 21.60 3.87 4.70
CA VAL A 381 21.79 4.83 3.60
C VAL A 381 23.14 4.61 2.97
N ARG A 382 23.14 4.21 1.70
CA ARG A 382 24.33 4.10 0.88
C ARG A 382 24.64 5.45 0.25
N ILE A 383 25.88 5.91 0.37
CA ILE A 383 26.37 7.15 -0.26
C ILE A 383 27.46 6.80 -1.26
N ASP A 384 27.18 7.05 -2.53
CA ASP A 384 28.11 6.85 -3.65
C ASP A 384 28.62 8.19 -4.16
N ARG A 385 29.91 8.24 -4.52
CA ARG A 385 30.49 9.30 -5.32
C ARG A 385 30.14 9.07 -6.79
N VAL A 386 29.62 10.12 -7.42
CA VAL A 386 29.25 10.12 -8.84
C VAL A 386 30.46 10.56 -9.64
N THR A 387 31.02 9.66 -10.46
CA THR A 387 32.21 9.98 -11.25
C THR A 387 31.85 10.80 -12.50
N ALA A 388 32.82 11.52 -13.05
CA ALA A 388 32.63 12.32 -14.26
C ALA A 388 32.20 11.50 -15.51
N HIS A 389 32.40 10.18 -15.48
CA HIS A 389 32.02 9.26 -16.55
C HIS A 389 30.73 8.48 -16.25
N GLY A 390 30.02 8.83 -15.17
CA GLY A 390 28.74 8.19 -14.81
C GLY A 390 28.92 6.87 -14.09
N GLY A 391 29.98 6.73 -13.31
CA GLY A 391 30.23 5.62 -12.38
C GLY A 391 29.73 5.94 -10.97
N LEU A 392 29.49 4.88 -10.18
CA LEU A 392 29.17 4.96 -8.75
C LEU A 392 30.30 4.33 -7.94
N GLU A 393 30.89 5.08 -7.02
CA GLU A 393 31.94 4.61 -6.12
C GLU A 393 31.46 4.74 -4.68
N LEU A 394 31.32 3.62 -3.96
CA LEU A 394 30.87 3.64 -2.56
C LEU A 394 31.81 4.47 -1.69
N VAL A 395 31.25 5.48 -1.02
CA VAL A 395 31.97 6.32 -0.04
C VAL A 395 31.70 5.83 1.37
N THR A 396 30.43 5.66 1.72
CA THR A 396 29.99 5.31 3.07
C THR A 396 28.64 4.63 3.04
N GLU A 397 28.41 3.78 4.05
CA GLU A 397 27.13 3.15 4.32
C GLU A 397 26.74 3.44 5.76
N ILE A 398 25.61 4.12 5.95
CA ILE A 398 25.11 4.56 7.26
C ILE A 398 24.11 3.52 7.75
N GLU A 399 24.55 2.56 8.56
CA GLU A 399 23.70 1.50 9.12
C GLU A 399 22.81 1.98 10.28
N ARG A 400 21.54 1.58 10.29
CA ARG A 400 20.54 1.93 11.31
C ARG A 400 19.81 0.67 11.85
N PRO A 401 20.42 -0.06 12.81
CA PRO A 401 19.90 -1.35 13.29
C PRO A 401 18.66 -1.24 14.19
N ALA A 402 18.35 -0.04 14.73
CA ALA A 402 17.26 0.14 15.69
C ALA A 402 15.89 0.43 15.05
N ARG A 403 15.85 0.68 13.73
CA ARG A 403 14.62 1.04 13.00
C ARG A 403 14.53 0.25 11.71
N ASP A 404 13.33 -0.27 11.44
CA ASP A 404 13.12 -1.18 10.33
C ASP A 404 12.92 -0.47 8.98
N THR A 405 12.82 0.86 8.93
CA THR A 405 12.56 1.59 7.67
C THR A 405 13.17 3.00 7.63
N ILE A 406 13.92 3.28 6.57
CA ILE A 406 14.35 4.62 6.16
C ILE A 406 13.60 4.98 4.86
N PRO A 407 12.49 5.71 4.95
CA PRO A 407 11.73 6.14 3.78
C PRO A 407 12.48 7.15 2.88
N ALA A 408 13.32 8.03 3.45
CA ALA A 408 13.94 9.09 2.68
C ALA A 408 15.22 9.65 3.31
N ALA A 409 16.13 10.10 2.44
CA ALA A 409 17.29 10.91 2.80
C ALA A 409 17.49 12.03 1.77
N VAL A 410 17.79 13.23 2.24
CA VAL A 410 17.98 14.42 1.39
C VAL A 410 19.21 15.22 1.83
N PHE A 411 20.02 15.67 0.87
CA PHE A 411 21.18 16.49 1.17
C PHE A 411 20.78 17.93 1.49
N THR A 412 21.51 18.56 2.40
CA THR A 412 21.44 20.02 2.60
C THR A 412 21.90 20.77 1.35
N PRO A 413 21.44 22.02 1.11
CA PRO A 413 21.81 22.82 -0.06
C PRO A 413 23.33 22.98 -0.28
N ASP A 414 24.13 22.92 0.79
CA ASP A 414 25.58 23.00 0.74
C ASP A 414 26.28 21.65 0.50
N SER A 415 25.52 20.57 0.28
CA SER A 415 26.00 19.20 0.03
C SER A 415 26.84 18.57 1.15
N ARG A 416 26.90 19.19 2.35
CA ARG A 416 27.76 18.72 3.45
C ARG A 416 27.08 17.78 4.43
N TYR A 417 25.76 17.87 4.53
CA TYR A 417 24.98 17.14 5.51
C TYR A 417 23.82 16.41 4.84
N LEU A 418 23.31 15.40 5.53
CA LEU A 418 22.21 14.57 5.11
C LEU A 418 21.11 14.62 6.17
N VAL A 419 19.91 14.99 5.74
CA VAL A 419 18.70 14.84 6.56
C VAL A 419 18.11 13.47 6.28
N ILE A 420 18.02 12.62 7.30
CA ILE A 420 17.46 11.27 7.22
C ILE A 420 16.13 11.25 7.98
N TRP A 421 15.11 10.68 7.35
CA TRP A 421 13.81 10.43 7.97
C TRP A 421 13.61 8.94 8.20
N GLU A 422 13.26 8.56 9.43
CA GLU A 422 13.19 7.16 9.86
C GLU A 422 11.90 6.83 10.61
N THR A 423 11.34 5.66 10.34
CA THR A 423 10.10 5.18 10.96
C THR A 423 10.27 3.75 11.48
N SER A 424 9.55 3.38 12.54
CA SER A 424 9.59 2.04 13.12
C SER A 424 8.17 1.51 13.30
N ALA A 425 7.80 0.51 12.50
CA ALA A 425 6.48 -0.14 12.60
C ALA A 425 6.29 -0.78 13.97
N ILE A 426 7.32 -1.48 14.46
CA ILE A 426 7.31 -2.19 15.74
C ILE A 426 7.12 -1.22 16.92
N ASP A 427 7.79 -0.06 16.91
CA ASP A 427 7.62 0.93 17.98
C ASP A 427 6.24 1.58 17.96
N ASN A 428 5.70 1.78 16.75
CA ASN A 428 4.38 2.38 16.56
C ASN A 428 3.26 1.46 17.08
N GLU A 429 3.34 0.15 16.82
CA GLU A 429 2.37 -0.83 17.34
C GLU A 429 2.37 -0.92 18.88
N ARG A 430 3.48 -0.61 19.54
CA ARG A 430 3.65 -0.78 21.00
C ARG A 430 3.35 0.47 21.84
N ARG A 431 3.15 1.64 21.23
CA ARG A 431 2.94 2.92 21.95
C ARG A 431 1.48 3.40 21.81
N ALA A 432 1.04 4.27 22.72
CA ALA A 432 -0.23 5.01 22.62
C ALA A 432 0.06 6.52 22.89
N PRO A 433 -0.43 7.47 22.08
CA PRO A 433 -1.37 7.32 20.96
C PRO A 433 -0.74 6.77 19.67
N GLY A 434 0.52 6.37 19.73
CA GLY A 434 1.00 5.22 18.94
C GLY A 434 1.75 5.51 17.67
N TRP A 435 2.35 6.69 17.49
CA TRP A 435 3.26 6.89 16.37
C TRP A 435 4.46 7.77 16.68
N ARG A 436 5.61 7.44 16.07
CA ARG A 436 6.87 8.20 16.15
C ARG A 436 7.73 7.97 14.91
N GLY A 437 8.17 9.05 14.28
CA GLY A 437 9.32 9.04 13.38
C GLY A 437 10.46 9.88 13.94
N ASP A 438 11.67 9.65 13.47
CA ASP A 438 12.83 10.46 13.84
C ASP A 438 13.41 11.16 12.61
N VAL A 439 13.68 12.46 12.75
CA VAL A 439 14.49 13.24 11.80
C VAL A 439 15.90 13.33 12.36
N LEU A 440 16.88 13.04 11.52
CA LEU A 440 18.29 13.17 11.85
C LEU A 440 18.97 14.10 10.88
N LEU A 441 19.95 14.84 11.37
CA LEU A 441 20.98 15.46 10.54
C LEU A 441 22.29 14.72 10.80
N THR A 442 22.90 14.22 9.73
CA THR A 442 24.22 13.58 9.77
C THR A 442 25.18 14.31 8.86
N ASP A 443 26.49 14.14 9.07
CA ASP A 443 27.44 14.35 7.98
C ASP A 443 27.38 13.18 6.98
N THR A 444 28.15 13.28 5.89
CA THR A 444 28.22 12.26 4.85
C THR A 444 28.94 10.98 5.28
N ASP A 445 29.62 11.01 6.43
CA ASP A 445 30.30 9.84 7.01
C ASP A 445 29.38 9.09 8.00
N GLY A 446 28.16 9.58 8.21
CA GLY A 446 27.15 8.97 9.08
C GLY A 446 27.19 9.43 10.53
N ASN A 447 28.02 10.41 10.89
CA ASN A 447 28.03 10.95 12.25
C ASN A 447 26.79 11.80 12.48
N VAL A 448 26.00 11.42 13.49
CA VAL A 448 24.78 12.15 13.86
C VAL A 448 25.14 13.46 14.55
N ILE A 449 24.69 14.58 13.97
CA ILE A 449 24.84 15.92 14.51
C ILE A 449 23.71 16.18 15.52
N TRP A 450 22.48 15.89 15.12
CA TRP A 450 21.32 15.90 16.00
C TRP A 450 20.25 14.92 15.52
N GLN A 451 19.39 14.53 16.45
CA GLN A 451 18.22 13.68 16.21
C GLN A 451 17.00 14.24 16.96
N ARG A 452 15.85 14.23 16.31
CA ARG A 452 14.58 14.69 16.87
C ARG A 452 13.46 13.71 16.57
N ALA A 453 12.73 13.36 17.61
CA ALA A 453 11.50 12.61 17.48
C ALA A 453 10.38 13.56 17.03
N ILE A 454 9.60 13.13 16.05
CA ILE A 454 8.35 13.74 15.63
C ILE A 454 7.25 12.74 15.97
N ASP A 455 6.32 13.19 16.82
CA ASP A 455 5.28 12.36 17.42
C ASP A 455 3.99 13.16 17.66
N ALA A 456 3.04 12.51 18.33
CA ALA A 456 1.77 13.08 18.74
C ALA A 456 1.90 14.33 19.62
N GLU A 457 2.95 14.47 20.43
CA GLU A 457 3.16 15.66 21.26
C GLU A 457 3.65 16.82 20.40
N THR A 458 4.54 16.53 19.46
CA THR A 458 5.09 17.50 18.52
C THR A 458 4.00 18.09 17.63
N THR A 459 3.09 17.24 17.13
CA THR A 459 2.01 17.64 16.20
C THR A 459 0.70 18.03 16.88
N GLY A 460 0.52 17.68 18.16
CA GLY A 460 -0.73 17.83 18.88
C GLY A 460 -1.81 16.77 18.53
N MET A 461 -1.50 15.81 17.65
CA MET A 461 -2.45 14.79 17.19
C MET A 461 -2.43 13.54 18.06
N ARG A 462 -3.54 13.29 18.76
CA ARG A 462 -3.67 12.16 19.70
C ARG A 462 -4.46 10.97 19.14
N ALA A 463 -4.83 10.99 17.87
CA ALA A 463 -5.58 9.90 17.25
C ALA A 463 -4.69 8.65 17.06
N PRO A 464 -5.21 7.44 17.36
CA PRO A 464 -4.48 6.20 17.12
C PRO A 464 -4.41 5.87 15.63
N LEU A 465 -3.28 5.28 15.22
CA LEU A 465 -2.94 4.94 13.83
C LEU A 465 -3.99 4.14 13.06
N ALA A 466 -4.66 3.21 13.73
CA ALA A 466 -5.68 2.36 13.11
C ALA A 466 -6.94 3.15 12.67
N ALA A 467 -7.19 4.33 13.24
CA ALA A 467 -8.35 5.14 12.90
C ALA A 467 -8.18 5.93 11.59
N VAL A 468 -6.95 6.03 11.06
CA VAL A 468 -6.60 6.86 9.89
C VAL A 468 -6.42 6.03 8.61
N GLY A 469 -6.60 4.70 8.66
CA GLY A 469 -6.77 3.83 7.47
C GLY A 469 -5.55 3.65 6.54
N ALA A 470 -4.38 4.24 6.83
CA ALA A 470 -3.23 4.26 5.92
C ALA A 470 -2.02 3.43 6.44
N PRO A 471 -1.54 2.41 5.70
CA PRO A 471 -0.33 1.67 6.06
C PRO A 471 0.96 2.46 5.73
N MET A 472 1.89 2.52 6.70
CA MET A 472 3.35 2.71 6.59
C MET A 472 3.95 3.94 5.86
N GLY A 473 3.17 4.85 5.26
CA GLY A 473 3.65 5.98 4.46
C GLY A 473 3.31 7.39 4.98
N TRP A 474 3.22 7.60 6.30
CA TRP A 474 2.54 8.78 6.85
C TRP A 474 3.23 10.14 6.63
N PHE A 475 4.53 10.14 6.38
CA PHE A 475 5.31 11.37 6.24
C PHE A 475 5.87 11.49 4.84
N THR A 476 5.80 12.70 4.31
CA THR A 476 6.38 13.04 3.00
C THR A 476 7.91 12.96 3.07
N LYS A 477 8.56 12.77 1.92
CA LYS A 477 10.00 13.02 1.78
C LYS A 477 10.33 14.40 2.39
N PRO A 478 11.34 14.53 3.26
CA PRO A 478 11.73 15.82 3.81
C PRO A 478 12.11 16.76 2.66
N CYS A 479 11.61 17.99 2.69
CA CYS A 479 12.08 19.03 1.79
C CYS A 479 12.81 20.12 2.60
N ILE A 480 13.95 20.57 2.09
CA ILE A 480 14.74 21.64 2.70
C ILE A 480 14.53 22.90 1.89
N THR A 481 14.33 24.04 2.57
CA THR A 481 14.24 25.33 1.89
C THR A 481 15.55 25.68 1.19
N PRO A 482 15.53 26.46 0.09
CA PRO A 482 16.74 26.78 -0.67
C PRO A 482 17.85 27.47 0.14
N ASP A 483 17.48 28.21 1.20
CA ASP A 483 18.41 28.84 2.15
C ASP A 483 19.04 27.84 3.14
N GLY A 484 18.54 26.61 3.20
CA GLY A 484 18.99 25.56 4.11
C GLY A 484 18.52 25.71 5.55
N GLU A 485 17.71 26.71 5.87
CA GLU A 485 17.37 27.03 7.27
C GLU A 485 16.26 26.14 7.83
N MET A 486 15.38 25.60 6.97
CA MET A 486 14.17 24.88 7.40
C MET A 486 14.02 23.54 6.69
N ILE A 487 13.62 22.53 7.46
CA ILE A 487 13.17 21.22 6.99
C ILE A 487 11.65 21.20 7.13
N ALA A 488 10.93 20.84 6.07
CA ALA A 488 9.49 20.65 6.11
C ALA A 488 9.10 19.20 5.85
N LEU A 489 8.12 18.74 6.63
CA LEU A 489 7.60 17.38 6.62
C LEU A 489 6.08 17.44 6.64
N GLY A 490 5.43 16.96 5.58
CA GLY A 490 3.97 16.80 5.55
C GLY A 490 3.54 15.54 6.28
N PHE A 491 2.41 15.62 6.98
CA PHE A 491 1.76 14.52 7.67
C PHE A 491 0.29 14.88 7.94
N ASP A 492 -0.64 14.03 7.51
CA ASP A 492 -2.08 14.01 7.87
C ASP A 492 -2.69 15.36 8.32
N GLY A 493 -3.04 16.22 7.35
CA GLY A 493 -3.62 17.53 7.66
C GLY A 493 -2.64 18.57 8.18
N THR A 494 -1.34 18.29 8.21
CA THR A 494 -0.33 19.13 8.85
C THR A 494 0.99 19.15 8.07
N VAL A 495 1.72 20.26 8.19
CA VAL A 495 3.15 20.37 7.84
C VAL A 495 3.94 20.78 9.06
N VAL A 496 4.93 19.99 9.43
CA VAL A 496 5.88 20.28 10.50
C VAL A 496 7.10 20.95 9.92
N LEU A 497 7.45 22.13 10.44
CA LEU A 497 8.66 22.86 10.09
C LEU A 497 9.68 22.71 11.23
N LEU A 498 10.89 22.30 10.90
CA LEU A 498 12.01 22.14 11.83
C LEU A 498 13.16 23.04 11.40
N SER A 499 13.93 23.56 12.35
CA SER A 499 15.19 24.24 12.08
C SER A 499 16.26 23.23 11.69
N THR A 500 16.95 23.43 10.58
CA THR A 500 18.04 22.55 10.15
C THR A 500 19.22 22.57 11.14
N ASN A 501 19.39 23.66 11.88
CA ASN A 501 20.54 23.85 12.78
C ASN A 501 20.49 22.96 14.03
N ASP A 502 19.31 22.75 14.60
CA ASP A 502 19.13 22.10 15.90
C ASP A 502 17.95 21.12 15.97
N GLY A 503 17.22 20.99 14.85
CA GLY A 503 16.03 20.16 14.68
C GLY A 503 14.80 20.66 15.46
N ASN A 504 14.86 21.84 16.08
CA ASN A 504 13.76 22.32 16.91
C ASN A 504 12.54 22.66 16.05
N PRO A 505 11.31 22.29 16.48
CA PRO A 505 10.09 22.69 15.79
C PRO A 505 9.96 24.21 15.71
N LEU A 506 9.86 24.72 14.49
CA LEU A 506 9.61 26.12 14.18
C LEU A 506 8.12 26.41 14.11
N ALA A 507 7.36 25.52 13.46
CA ALA A 507 5.92 25.64 13.33
C ALA A 507 5.27 24.29 13.03
N VAL A 508 3.98 24.19 13.37
CA VAL A 508 3.10 23.08 12.99
C VAL A 508 1.92 23.73 12.29
N LEU A 509 1.85 23.57 10.97
CA LEU A 509 0.93 24.30 10.11
C LEU A 509 -0.19 23.36 9.67
N PRO A 510 -1.46 23.62 10.04
CA PRO A 510 -2.56 22.85 9.50
C PRO A 510 -2.72 23.13 8.00
N VAL A 511 -3.06 22.09 7.24
CA VAL A 511 -3.43 22.16 5.83
C VAL A 511 -4.78 21.48 5.64
N ASP A 512 -5.59 22.02 4.73
CA ASP A 512 -6.86 21.40 4.35
C ASP A 512 -6.58 20.13 3.55
N GLY A 513 -6.95 18.99 4.13
CA GLY A 513 -6.73 17.66 3.56
C GLY A 513 -5.43 16.99 4.00
N THR A 514 -5.26 15.71 3.71
CA THR A 514 -4.09 14.91 4.08
C THR A 514 -2.88 15.34 3.26
N ALA A 515 -1.79 15.77 3.91
CA ALA A 515 -0.55 16.18 3.25
C ALA A 515 0.22 14.96 2.73
N ASN A 516 0.26 14.80 1.41
CA ASN A 516 0.82 13.63 0.73
C ASN A 516 2.23 13.86 0.20
N ALA A 517 2.58 15.11 -0.14
CA ALA A 517 3.94 15.51 -0.48
C ALA A 517 4.17 17.00 -0.24
N ALA A 518 5.43 17.39 -0.05
CA ALA A 518 5.83 18.78 0.03
C ALA A 518 7.08 19.02 -0.81
N ALA A 519 7.14 20.19 -1.45
CA ALA A 519 8.29 20.65 -2.20
C ALA A 519 8.51 22.14 -1.95
N ALA A 520 9.77 22.55 -1.86
CA ALA A 520 10.12 23.96 -1.78
C ALA A 520 10.25 24.56 -3.18
N ASP A 521 9.64 25.72 -3.39
CA ASP A 521 9.85 26.52 -4.59
C ASP A 521 11.33 26.96 -4.65
N PRO A 522 12.06 26.56 -5.72
CA PRO A 522 13.49 26.87 -5.83
C PRO A 522 13.78 28.37 -5.99
N VAL A 523 12.79 29.18 -6.35
CA VAL A 523 12.91 30.63 -6.57
C VAL A 523 12.48 31.42 -5.35
N THR A 524 11.30 31.12 -4.80
CA THR A 524 10.70 31.92 -3.73
C THR A 524 10.96 31.36 -2.33
N GLY A 525 11.29 30.07 -2.22
CA GLY A 525 11.36 29.35 -0.95
C GLY A 525 9.99 29.04 -0.33
N ALA A 526 8.89 29.40 -1.00
CA ALA A 526 7.55 29.01 -0.56
C ALA A 526 7.40 27.49 -0.59
N LEU A 527 6.61 26.94 0.33
CA LEU A 527 6.33 25.50 0.35
C LEU A 527 5.06 25.23 -0.46
N VAL A 528 5.16 24.32 -1.42
CA VAL A 528 4.00 23.76 -2.10
C VAL A 528 3.73 22.39 -1.52
N VAL A 529 2.50 22.17 -1.08
CA VAL A 529 2.06 20.93 -0.44
C VAL A 529 0.97 20.32 -1.29
N ALA A 530 1.14 19.04 -1.61
CA ALA A 530 0.12 18.25 -2.26
C ALA A 530 -0.78 17.61 -1.22
N THR A 531 -2.09 17.88 -1.29
CA THR A 531 -3.11 17.24 -0.46
C THR A 531 -4.12 16.49 -1.31
N ASP A 532 -4.90 15.60 -0.69
CA ASP A 532 -6.08 14.97 -1.30
C ASP A 532 -7.10 15.99 -1.86
N GLN A 533 -6.99 17.26 -1.46
CA GLN A 533 -7.79 18.38 -1.95
C GLN A 533 -7.06 19.29 -2.96
N GLY A 534 -5.93 18.82 -3.52
CA GLY A 534 -5.12 19.51 -4.53
C GLY A 534 -3.85 20.17 -3.97
N LEU A 535 -3.21 21.05 -4.76
CA LEU A 535 -2.02 21.78 -4.30
C LEU A 535 -2.37 22.96 -3.39
N ARG A 536 -1.54 23.20 -2.38
CA ARG A 536 -1.61 24.35 -1.46
C ARG A 536 -0.25 25.02 -1.37
N GLU A 537 -0.23 26.34 -1.57
CA GLU A 537 0.97 27.15 -1.35
C GLU A 537 0.94 27.66 0.10
N ILE A 538 1.99 27.33 0.86
CA ILE A 538 2.21 27.83 2.21
C ILE A 538 3.30 28.89 2.12
N GLU A 539 2.90 30.15 2.30
CA GLU A 539 3.85 31.23 2.53
C GLU A 539 4.49 31.04 3.92
N VAL A 540 5.69 30.48 3.94
CA VAL A 540 6.53 30.52 5.13
C VAL A 540 7.08 31.93 5.22
N LYS A 541 6.39 32.82 5.92
CA LYS A 541 6.93 34.13 6.25
C LYS A 541 8.21 33.90 7.06
N THR A 542 9.35 34.19 6.47
CA THR A 542 10.66 34.28 7.11
C THR A 542 10.69 35.48 8.08
N ASN A 543 9.80 35.47 9.07
CA ASN A 543 9.88 36.31 10.26
C ASN A 543 10.64 35.59 11.37
N LEU A 544 11.51 34.63 11.04
CA LEU A 544 12.62 34.25 11.89
C LEU A 544 13.70 35.33 11.75
N SER A 545 13.32 36.53 12.17
CA SER A 545 14.22 37.63 12.43
C SER A 545 15.41 37.11 13.22
N ARG A 546 16.61 37.35 12.68
CA ARG A 546 17.77 37.84 13.43
C ARG A 546 17.40 38.10 14.89
N ARG A 547 17.55 37.09 15.75
CA ARG A 547 17.75 37.38 17.16
C ARG A 547 19.22 37.77 17.28
N PRO A 548 19.52 38.96 17.84
CA PRO A 548 20.88 39.49 17.90
C PRO A 548 21.83 38.58 18.68
#